data_AF-A0A9D5I1X9-F1
#
_entry.id   AF-A0A9D5I1X9-F1
#
_cell.length_a   1.000
_cell.length_b   1.000
_cell.length_c   1.000
_cell.angle_alpha   90.00
_cell.angle_beta   90.00
_cell.angle_gamma   90.00
#
_symmetry.space_group_name_H-M   'P 1'
#
loop_
_entity.id
_entity.type
_entity.pdbx_description
1 polymer ?
#
loop_
_entity_poly.entity_id
_entity_poly.type
_entity_poly.pdbx_seq_one_letter_code
_entity_poly.pdbx_strand_id
1 'polypeptide(L)'
;MIRMNLKSFSNRFLTPSKTSELVHVVNMDEKVMNILKKLVTANDRRKLNLRVYYEDFRDKDFLFCRAIGYPYITKTVPNRMDRLIQSTNIKKRANISKQR
;
A
#
# COMPACT_ATOMS: atom_id res chain seq x y z
N MET A 1 36.92 22.51 -2.92
CA MET A 1 36.12 21.60 -3.75
C MET A 1 35.72 20.40 -2.90
N ILE A 2 34.55 20.46 -2.24
CA ILE A 2 34.10 19.43 -1.29
C ILE A 2 33.26 18.40 -2.05
N ARG A 3 33.76 17.16 -2.11
CA ARG A 3 32.98 16.00 -2.59
C ARG A 3 31.97 15.61 -1.52
N MET A 4 30.69 15.88 -1.76
CA MET A 4 29.61 15.27 -0.98
C MET A 4 29.25 13.91 -1.60
N ASN A 5 29.52 12.86 -0.84
CA ASN A 5 29.09 11.49 -1.12
C ASN A 5 27.58 11.38 -0.81
N LEU A 6 26.76 11.55 -1.84
CA LEU A 6 25.32 11.29 -1.74
C LEU A 6 25.13 9.78 -1.69
N LYS A 7 24.87 9.26 -0.48
CA LYS A 7 24.37 7.89 -0.29
C LYS A 7 23.19 7.68 -1.22
N SER A 8 23.36 6.76 -2.17
CA SER A 8 22.33 6.33 -3.11
C SER A 8 21.04 5.97 -2.36
N PHE A 9 20.02 6.83 -2.51
CA PHE A 9 18.67 6.49 -2.09
C PHE A 9 18.20 5.34 -2.98
N SER A 10 18.06 4.16 -2.36
CA SER A 10 17.46 2.97 -2.96
C SER A 10 16.08 3.28 -3.54
N ASN A 11 16.04 3.58 -4.84
CA ASN A 11 14.82 3.61 -5.64
C ASN A 11 14.29 2.18 -5.79
N ARG A 12 13.59 1.68 -4.77
CA ARG A 12 12.83 0.43 -4.85
C ARG A 12 11.56 0.68 -5.67
N PHE A 13 11.69 0.64 -6.98
CA PHE A 13 10.57 0.40 -7.87
C PHE A 13 10.09 -1.03 -7.62
N LEU A 14 8.79 -1.24 -7.38
CA LEU A 14 8.18 -2.56 -7.53
C LEU A 14 8.17 -2.82 -9.03
N THR A 15 9.26 -3.37 -9.56
CA THR A 15 9.27 -3.87 -10.92
C THR A 15 8.27 -5.02 -11.00
N PRO A 16 7.59 -5.23 -12.15
CA PRO A 16 6.96 -6.52 -12.40
C PRO A 16 7.99 -7.62 -12.13
N SER A 17 7.48 -8.78 -11.73
CA SER A 17 8.30 -9.96 -11.44
C SER A 17 9.43 -10.14 -12.47
N LYS A 18 10.60 -10.60 -12.03
CA LYS A 18 11.74 -10.93 -12.91
C LYS A 18 11.38 -11.96 -13.99
N THR A 19 10.32 -12.73 -13.79
CA THR A 19 9.82 -13.76 -14.71
C THR A 19 8.38 -13.41 -15.13
N SER A 20 8.10 -13.43 -16.43
CA SER A 20 6.76 -13.18 -17.01
C SER A 20 5.69 -14.14 -16.48
N GLU A 21 6.10 -15.32 -16.00
CA GLU A 21 5.25 -16.39 -15.49
C GLU A 21 4.49 -16.05 -14.20
N LEU A 22 4.91 -15.02 -13.45
CA LEU A 22 4.29 -14.63 -12.17
C LEU A 22 3.22 -13.55 -12.34
N VAL A 23 2.91 -13.14 -13.57
CA VAL A 23 1.81 -12.20 -13.85
C VAL A 23 0.51 -13.00 -13.92
N HIS A 24 -0.32 -12.87 -12.89
CA HIS A 24 -1.62 -13.54 -12.84
C HIS A 24 -2.75 -12.51 -12.82
N VAL A 25 -3.77 -12.77 -13.64
CA VAL A 25 -5.03 -12.03 -13.58
C VAL A 25 -5.95 -12.74 -12.59
N VAL A 26 -6.44 -11.99 -11.61
CA VAL A 26 -7.34 -12.52 -10.59
C VAL A 26 -8.74 -11.97 -10.85
N ASN A 27 -9.70 -12.88 -11.04
CA ASN A 27 -11.10 -12.50 -11.14
C ASN A 27 -11.60 -12.05 -9.77
N MET A 28 -12.31 -10.91 -9.75
CA MET A 28 -12.75 -10.26 -8.53
C MET A 28 -14.27 -10.08 -8.55
N ASP A 29 -14.91 -10.40 -7.43
CA ASP A 29 -16.34 -10.13 -7.23
C ASP A 29 -16.62 -8.63 -7.39
N GLU A 30 -17.74 -8.31 -8.03
CA GLU A 30 -18.16 -6.94 -8.30
C GLU A 30 -18.24 -6.08 -7.03
N LYS A 31 -18.67 -6.65 -5.90
CA LYS A 31 -18.73 -5.94 -4.62
C LYS A 31 -17.34 -5.48 -4.17
N VAL A 32 -16.34 -6.35 -4.32
CA VAL A 32 -14.95 -6.03 -3.98
C VAL A 32 -14.41 -4.97 -4.93
N MET A 33 -14.66 -5.12 -6.24
CA MET A 33 -14.26 -4.12 -7.24
C MET A 33 -14.87 -2.74 -6.95
N ASN A 34 -16.12 -2.70 -6.53
CA ASN A 34 -16.81 -1.46 -6.15
C ASN A 34 -16.18 -0.80 -4.91
N ILE A 35 -15.72 -1.58 -3.93
CA ILE A 35 -14.96 -1.06 -2.78
C ILE A 35 -13.64 -0.44 -3.24
N LEU A 36 -12.91 -1.11 -4.14
CA LEU A 36 -11.65 -0.59 -4.66
C LEU A 36 -11.83 0.70 -5.47
N LYS A 37 -12.87 0.79 -6.31
CA LYS A 37 -13.19 2.02 -7.05
C LYS A 37 -13.43 3.20 -6.11
N LYS A 38 -14.23 3.00 -5.05
CA LYS A 38 -14.47 4.04 -4.02
C LYS A 38 -13.17 4.48 -3.34
N LEU A 39 -12.27 3.53 -3.07
CA LEU A 39 -10.97 3.82 -2.49
C LEU A 39 -10.10 4.68 -3.42
N VAL A 40 -10.07 4.37 -4.72
CA VAL A 40 -9.34 5.17 -5.73
C VAL A 40 -9.85 6.60 -5.73
N THR A 41 -11.16 6.81 -5.84
CA THR A 41 -11.75 8.16 -5.81
C THR A 41 -11.42 8.92 -4.52
N ALA A 42 -11.42 8.23 -3.38
CA ALA A 42 -11.05 8.84 -2.10
C ALA A 42 -9.55 9.22 -2.05
N ASN A 43 -8.68 8.43 -2.68
CA ASN A 43 -7.26 8.74 -2.79
C ASN A 43 -7.02 9.93 -3.72
N ASP A 44 -7.72 10.03 -4.85
CA ASP A 44 -7.61 11.15 -5.79
C ASP A 44 -8.02 12.47 -5.13
N ARG A 45 -9.15 12.46 -4.41
CA ARG A 45 -9.59 13.62 -3.63
C ARG A 45 -8.55 14.03 -2.60
N ARG A 46 -7.93 13.06 -1.92
CA ARG A 46 -6.89 13.33 -0.92
C ARG A 46 -5.62 13.87 -1.57
N LYS A 47 -5.21 13.32 -2.70
CA LYS A 47 -4.06 13.76 -3.49
C LYS A 47 -4.23 15.22 -3.92
N LEU A 48 -5.39 15.60 -4.46
CA LEU A 48 -5.68 16.99 -4.84
C LEU A 48 -5.51 17.95 -3.65
N ASN A 49 -6.03 17.57 -2.49
CA ASN A 49 -5.96 18.41 -1.30
C ASN A 49 -4.55 18.47 -0.70
N LEU A 50 -3.87 17.34 -0.52
CA LEU A 50 -2.66 17.26 0.30
C LEU A 50 -1.36 17.50 -0.48
N ARG A 51 -1.32 17.27 -1.80
CA ARG A 51 -0.09 17.45 -2.60
C ARG A 51 0.42 18.88 -2.62
N VAL A 52 -0.45 19.86 -2.34
CA VAL A 52 -0.09 21.29 -2.31
C VAL A 52 0.53 21.66 -0.97
N TYR A 53 0.19 20.97 0.11
CA TYR A 53 0.64 21.29 1.47
C TYR A 53 1.90 20.55 1.91
N TYR A 54 2.18 19.38 1.32
CA TYR A 54 3.31 18.53 1.71
C TYR A 54 4.31 18.41 0.57
N GLU A 55 5.51 18.97 0.75
CA GLU A 55 6.61 18.85 -0.24
C GLU A 55 7.05 17.39 -0.45
N ASP A 56 6.94 16.56 0.58
CA ASP A 56 7.31 15.14 0.55
C ASP A 56 6.17 14.22 0.10
N PHE A 57 5.06 14.77 -0.39
CA PHE A 57 3.93 14.00 -0.87
C PHE A 57 4.35 13.05 -2.01
N ARG A 58 4.08 11.76 -1.84
CA ARG A 58 4.43 10.74 -2.83
C ARG A 58 3.31 10.51 -3.83
N ASP A 59 3.45 11.12 -4.99
CA ASP A 59 2.53 10.94 -6.10
C ASP A 59 2.92 9.76 -7.01
N LYS A 60 2.58 8.53 -6.60
CA LYS A 60 2.88 7.28 -7.34
C LYS A 60 1.69 6.33 -7.45
N ASP A 61 0.47 6.86 -7.33
CA ASP A 61 -0.81 6.15 -7.53
C ASP A 61 -0.94 4.79 -6.82
N PHE A 62 -0.37 4.67 -5.62
CA PHE A 62 -0.52 3.47 -4.79
C PHE A 62 -1.98 3.33 -4.31
N LEU A 63 -2.60 2.18 -4.58
CA LEU A 63 -3.98 1.89 -4.16
C LEU A 63 -4.14 1.91 -2.63
N PHE A 64 -3.24 1.25 -1.90
CA PHE A 64 -3.25 1.19 -0.44
C PHE A 64 -2.12 2.05 0.14
N CYS A 65 -2.41 3.33 0.35
CA CYS A 65 -1.44 4.31 0.81
C CYS A 65 -1.89 5.10 2.06
N ARG A 66 -0.90 5.71 2.70
CA ARG A 66 -1.06 6.70 3.77
C ARG A 66 -1.49 8.03 3.18
N ALA A 67 -1.89 8.97 4.03
CA ALA A 67 -2.32 10.30 3.60
C ALA A 67 -1.28 11.04 2.75
N ILE A 68 0.01 10.85 3.04
CA ILE A 68 1.15 11.42 2.32
C ILE A 68 1.54 10.65 1.04
N GLY A 69 0.73 9.71 0.57
CA GLY A 69 0.94 8.98 -0.69
C GLY A 69 1.89 7.77 -0.61
N TYR A 70 2.60 7.56 0.50
CA TYR A 70 3.44 6.37 0.69
C TYR A 70 2.60 5.11 0.94
N PRO A 71 2.97 3.94 0.37
CA PRO A 71 2.24 2.70 0.57
C PRO A 71 2.30 2.24 2.03
N TYR A 72 1.29 1.50 2.48
CA TYR A 72 1.38 0.84 3.77
C TYR A 72 2.48 -0.21 3.77
N ILE A 73 3.30 -0.24 4.84
CA ILE A 73 4.26 -1.32 5.04
C ILE A 73 3.50 -2.62 5.35
N THR A 74 4.06 -3.76 4.99
CA THR A 74 3.44 -5.08 5.15
C THR A 74 2.98 -5.36 6.58
N LYS A 75 3.74 -4.91 7.59
CA LYS A 75 3.39 -5.05 9.02
C LYS A 75 2.12 -4.29 9.42
N THR A 76 1.69 -3.30 8.64
CA THR A 76 0.49 -2.50 8.94
C THR A 76 -0.77 -3.36 8.92
N VAL A 77 -0.89 -4.26 7.93
CA VAL A 77 -2.07 -5.11 7.76
C VAL A 77 -2.28 -6.08 8.93
N PRO A 78 -1.30 -6.92 9.34
CA PRO A 78 -1.48 -7.82 10.47
C PRO A 78 -1.70 -7.06 11.78
N ASN A 79 -1.01 -5.92 12.01
CA ASN A 79 -1.27 -5.10 13.19
C ASN A 79 -2.72 -4.58 13.25
N ARG A 80 -3.30 -4.19 12.11
CA ARG A 80 -4.72 -3.77 12.06
C ARG A 80 -5.64 -4.97 12.25
N MET A 81 -5.30 -6.13 11.70
CA MET A 81 -6.05 -7.36 11.89
C MET A 81 -6.10 -7.78 13.36
N ASP A 82 -4.96 -7.75 14.06
CA ASP A 82 -4.87 -8.05 15.49
C ASP A 82 -5.75 -7.11 16.32
N ARG A 83 -5.73 -5.80 16.02
CA ARG A 83 -6.60 -4.82 16.69
C ARG A 83 -8.09 -5.08 16.45
N LEU A 84 -8.47 -5.43 15.22
CA LEU A 84 -9.87 -5.75 14.91
C LEU A 84 -10.31 -7.01 15.66
N ILE A 85 -9.48 -8.05 15.72
CA ILE A 85 -9.79 -9.27 16.47
C ILE A 85 -9.94 -8.96 17.96
N GLN A 86 -9.03 -8.17 18.55
CA GLN A 86 -9.12 -7.73 19.95
C GLN A 86 -10.41 -6.97 20.27
N SER A 87 -10.99 -6.28 19.29
CA SER A 87 -12.29 -5.60 19.43
C SER A 87 -13.50 -6.52 19.26
N THR A 88 -13.29 -7.82 19.10
CA THR A 88 -14.35 -8.83 18.89
C THR A 88 -14.18 -10.01 19.84
N ASN A 89 -15.20 -10.85 19.96
CA ASN A 89 -15.13 -12.10 20.72
C ASN A 89 -14.49 -13.27 19.93
N ILE A 90 -13.80 -13.00 18.82
CA ILE A 90 -13.19 -14.04 17.99
C ILE A 90 -11.95 -14.59 18.71
N LYS A 91 -11.99 -15.87 19.08
CA LYS A 91 -10.90 -16.56 19.79
C LYS A 91 -9.84 -17.17 18.87
N LYS A 92 -10.13 -17.28 17.57
CA LYS A 92 -9.21 -17.86 16.57
C LYS A 92 -8.24 -16.78 16.07
N ARG A 93 -6.94 -17.05 16.16
CA ARG A 93 -5.91 -16.15 15.64
C ARG A 93 -5.99 -16.08 14.12
N ALA A 94 -6.17 -14.88 13.55
CA ALA A 94 -6.02 -14.69 12.11
C ALA A 94 -4.55 -14.46 11.79
N ASN A 95 -3.94 -15.39 11.07
CA ASN A 95 -2.60 -15.22 10.53
C ASN A 95 -2.72 -15.08 9.01
N ILE A 96 -2.13 -14.04 8.43
CA ILE A 96 -1.79 -14.05 7.00
C ILE A 96 -0.54 -14.94 6.91
N SER A 97 -0.73 -16.23 6.66
CA SER A 97 0.41 -17.13 6.49
C SER A 97 1.24 -16.67 5.30
N LYS A 98 2.57 -16.67 5.44
CA LYS A 98 3.44 -16.68 4.26
C LYS A 98 3.14 -17.99 3.54
N GLN A 99 2.36 -17.93 2.47
CA GLN A 99 2.35 -19.01 1.49
C GLN A 99 3.80 -19.09 0.95
N ARG A 100 4.45 -20.21 1.24
CA ARG A 100 5.75 -20.56 0.67
C ARG A 100 5.54 -21.05 -0.74
#